data_AF-W2QLM6-F1
#
_entry.id   AF-W2QLM6-F1
#
_cell.length_a   1.000
_cell.length_b   1.000
_cell.length_c   1.000
_cell.angle_alpha   90.00
_cell.angle_beta   90.00
_cell.angle_gamma   90.00
#
_symmetry.space_group_name_H-M   'P 1'
#
loop_
_entity.id
_entity.type
_entity.pdbx_description
1 polymer ?
#
loop_
_entity_poly.entity_id
_entity_poly.type
_entity_poly.pdbx_seq_one_letter_code
_entity_poly.pdbx_strand_id
1 'polypeptide(L)'
;MTAARAKAAYGSAPTKKCKKCDRKISRTNISKHIKVCKGIKLPETRSEIRKKSWEKNRAKRVGSQRDKRAATLFKELQGFRKQLREAEAAQAVPQPQPKGMMGHALEVLSLHPRLFEFVFAKVSAKHSRKCLSPI
;
A
#
# COMPACT_ATOMS: atom_id res chain seq x y z
N MET A 1 -49.15 -38.55 43.70
CA MET A 1 -48.77 -38.77 42.28
C MET A 1 -48.30 -37.44 41.68
N THR A 2 -47.02 -37.09 41.83
CA THR A 2 -46.44 -35.91 41.17
C THR A 2 -45.95 -36.31 39.78
N ALA A 3 -46.57 -35.75 38.74
CA ALA A 3 -46.23 -36.07 37.36
C ALA A 3 -44.75 -35.75 37.06
N ALA A 4 -44.01 -36.76 36.57
CA ALA A 4 -42.65 -36.61 36.10
C ALA A 4 -42.62 -35.59 34.96
N ARG A 5 -41.97 -34.45 35.20
CA ARG A 5 -41.86 -33.36 34.23
C ARG A 5 -40.89 -33.79 33.14
N ALA A 6 -41.43 -34.16 31.97
CA ALA A 6 -40.63 -34.51 30.79
C ALA A 6 -39.60 -33.39 30.51
N LYS A 7 -38.31 -33.72 30.58
CA LYS A 7 -37.24 -32.79 30.24
C LYS A 7 -37.30 -32.54 28.72
N ALA A 8 -37.38 -31.27 28.34
CA ALA A 8 -37.30 -30.89 26.93
C ALA A 8 -35.95 -31.36 26.35
N ALA A 9 -35.94 -31.72 25.07
CA ALA A 9 -34.73 -32.13 24.35
C ALA A 9 -33.60 -31.12 24.55
N TYR A 10 -32.38 -31.61 24.76
CA TYR A 10 -31.20 -30.77 24.95
C TYR A 10 -31.06 -29.78 23.79
N GLY A 11 -31.03 -28.48 24.09
CA GLY A 11 -31.00 -27.40 23.09
C GLY A 11 -32.35 -26.76 22.75
N SER A 12 -33.49 -27.33 23.18
CA SER A 12 -34.80 -26.68 23.02
C SER A 12 -35.01 -25.59 24.08
N ALA A 13 -34.80 -24.33 23.71
CA ALA A 13 -35.12 -23.20 24.55
C ALA A 13 -36.63 -23.17 24.88
N PRO A 14 -37.03 -23.05 26.17
CA PRO A 14 -38.44 -22.95 26.53
C PRO A 14 -39.10 -21.75 25.83
N THR A 15 -40.19 -21.99 25.09
CA THR A 15 -40.93 -20.94 24.39
C THR A 15 -42.29 -20.66 25.05
N LYS A 16 -42.81 -19.44 24.86
CA LYS A 16 -44.13 -18.99 25.29
C LYS A 16 -44.82 -18.30 24.12
N LYS A 17 -46.13 -18.51 23.95
CA LYS A 17 -46.93 -17.81 22.94
C LYS A 17 -47.22 -16.37 23.38
N CYS A 18 -47.03 -15.41 22.48
CA CYS A 18 -47.47 -14.03 22.70
C CYS A 18 -48.99 -13.94 22.55
N LYS A 19 -49.70 -13.31 23.49
CA LYS A 19 -51.17 -13.19 23.44
C LYS A 19 -51.69 -12.23 22.36
N LYS A 20 -50.83 -11.36 21.83
CA LYS A 20 -51.23 -10.30 20.87
C LYS A 20 -51.02 -10.70 19.41
N CYS A 21 -50.02 -11.53 19.13
CA CYS A 21 -49.65 -11.91 17.76
C CYS A 21 -49.44 -13.42 17.58
N ASP A 22 -49.77 -14.21 18.60
CA ASP A 22 -49.71 -15.68 18.66
C ASP A 22 -48.36 -16.34 18.34
N ARG A 23 -47.30 -15.55 18.11
CA ARG A 23 -45.95 -16.06 17.87
C ARG A 23 -45.38 -16.76 19.10
N LYS A 24 -44.76 -17.93 18.88
CA LYS A 24 -43.97 -18.65 19.89
C LYS A 24 -42.60 -17.99 20.00
N ILE A 25 -42.23 -17.55 21.21
CA ILE A 25 -40.98 -16.81 21.47
C ILE A 25 -40.29 -17.39 22.69
N SER A 26 -38.95 -17.37 22.74
CA SER A 26 -38.21 -17.85 23.91
C SER A 26 -38.64 -17.11 25.19
N ARG A 27 -38.69 -17.83 26.32
CA ARG A 27 -39.02 -17.23 27.62
C ARG A 27 -38.10 -16.07 27.98
N THR A 28 -36.83 -16.12 27.56
CA THR A 28 -35.84 -15.06 27.79
C THR A 28 -36.15 -13.78 27.01
N ASN A 29 -36.77 -13.87 25.83
CA ASN A 29 -37.03 -12.72 24.96
C ASN A 29 -38.50 -12.27 24.96
N ILE A 30 -39.41 -12.98 25.62
CA ILE A 30 -40.84 -12.67 25.61
C ILE A 30 -41.14 -11.25 26.12
N SER A 31 -40.40 -10.76 27.13
CA SER A 31 -40.60 -9.40 27.68
C SER A 31 -40.24 -8.32 26.65
N LYS A 32 -39.09 -8.46 25.98
CA LYS A 32 -38.67 -7.55 24.90
C LYS A 32 -39.68 -7.58 23.76
N HIS A 33 -40.12 -8.77 23.38
CA HIS A 33 -41.14 -8.93 22.35
C HIS A 33 -42.46 -8.26 22.73
N ILE A 34 -42.97 -8.44 23.95
CA ILE A 34 -44.24 -7.84 24.38
C ILE A 34 -44.19 -6.31 24.24
N LYS A 35 -43.06 -5.68 24.60
CA LYS A 35 -42.87 -4.23 24.41
C LYS A 35 -43.00 -3.84 22.94
N VAL A 36 -42.23 -4.48 22.05
CA VAL A 36 -42.27 -4.22 20.60
C VAL A 36 -43.65 -4.52 20.01
N CYS A 37 -44.29 -5.61 20.43
CA CYS A 37 -45.61 -6.02 19.96
C CYS A 37 -46.70 -5.04 20.40
N LYS A 38 -46.51 -4.34 21.52
CA LYS A 38 -47.35 -3.21 21.96
C LYS A 38 -47.03 -1.89 21.22
N GLY A 39 -46.05 -1.88 20.31
CA GLY A 39 -45.60 -0.67 19.62
C GLY A 39 -44.64 0.19 20.45
N ILE A 40 -44.19 -0.30 21.62
CA ILE A 40 -43.23 0.41 22.46
C ILE A 40 -41.85 0.25 21.81
N LYS A 41 -41.25 1.38 21.40
CA LYS A 41 -39.87 1.41 20.91
C LYS A 41 -38.93 0.96 22.02
N LEU A 42 -38.06 0.01 21.70
CA LEU A 42 -36.97 -0.36 22.60
C LEU A 42 -35.91 0.75 22.57
N PRO A 43 -35.20 0.97 23.70
CA PRO A 43 -34.02 1.83 23.69
C PRO A 43 -33.02 1.35 22.66
N GLU A 44 -32.37 2.28 21.97
CA GLU A 44 -31.30 1.95 21.04
C GLU A 44 -30.18 1.23 21.78
N THR A 45 -29.70 0.16 21.18
CA THR A 45 -28.55 -0.56 21.69
C THR A 45 -27.30 0.29 21.49
N ARG A 46 -26.29 0.05 22.33
CA ARG A 46 -24.97 0.69 22.17
C ARG A 46 -24.36 0.48 20.78
N SER A 47 -24.64 -0.67 20.15
CA SER A 47 -24.18 -1.00 18.80
C SER A 47 -24.82 -0.08 17.75
N GLU A 48 -26.14 0.12 17.82
CA GLU A 48 -26.87 1.01 16.91
C GLU A 48 -26.41 2.45 17.05
N ILE A 49 -26.23 2.94 18.29
CA ILE A 49 -25.71 4.28 18.56
C ILE A 49 -24.32 4.47 17.96
N ARG A 50 -23.43 3.48 18.14
CA ARG A 50 -22.08 3.50 17.57
C ARG A 50 -22.11 3.51 16.05
N LYS A 51 -22.97 2.71 15.42
CA LYS A 51 -23.12 2.66 13.97
C LYS A 51 -23.57 4.01 13.40
N LYS A 52 -24.60 4.62 13.99
CA LYS A 52 -25.08 5.96 13.61
C LYS A 52 -23.99 7.03 13.77
N SER A 53 -23.26 6.99 14.88
CA SER A 53 -22.15 7.90 15.14
C SER A 53 -21.03 7.74 14.12
N TRP A 54 -20.69 6.49 13.74
CA TRP A 54 -19.73 6.21 12.68
C TRP A 54 -20.20 6.75 11.34
N GLU A 55 -21.44 6.44 10.91
CA GLU A 55 -22.00 6.91 9.63
C GLU A 55 -21.99 8.44 9.55
N LYS A 56 -22.44 9.13 10.60
CA LYS A 56 -22.45 10.60 10.66
C LYS A 56 -21.05 11.23 10.53
N ASN A 57 -20.02 10.58 11.07
CA ASN A 57 -18.66 11.12 11.13
C ASN A 57 -17.70 10.47 10.13
N ARG A 58 -18.17 9.52 9.31
CA ARG A 58 -17.32 8.72 8.41
C ARG A 58 -16.56 9.59 7.44
N ALA A 59 -17.24 10.51 6.76
CA ALA A 59 -16.64 11.38 5.77
C ALA A 59 -15.50 12.22 6.36
N LYS A 60 -15.71 12.84 7.53
CA LYS A 60 -14.69 13.63 8.23
C LYS A 60 -13.49 12.79 8.65
N ARG A 61 -13.73 11.60 9.23
CA ARG A 61 -12.66 10.70 9.68
C ARG A 61 -11.84 10.16 8.51
N VAL A 62 -12.51 9.71 7.46
CA VAL A 62 -11.84 9.21 6.24
C VAL A 62 -11.10 10.33 5.53
N GLY A 63 -11.68 11.53 5.43
CA GLY A 63 -11.04 12.72 4.89
C GLY A 63 -9.75 13.05 5.63
N SER A 64 -9.83 13.24 6.96
CA SER A 64 -8.64 13.49 7.79
C SER A 64 -7.56 12.41 7.63
N GLN A 65 -7.95 11.15 7.47
CA GLN A 65 -6.98 10.08 7.25
C GLN A 65 -6.33 10.12 5.87
N ARG A 66 -7.08 10.50 4.83
CA ARG A 66 -6.53 10.75 3.49
C ARG A 66 -5.57 11.93 3.51
N ASP A 67 -5.95 13.03 4.16
CA ASP A 67 -5.12 14.23 4.25
C ASP A 67 -3.80 13.95 4.97
N LYS A 68 -3.84 13.18 6.07
CA LYS A 68 -2.63 12.72 6.76
C LYS A 68 -1.73 11.89 5.84
N ARG A 69 -2.29 10.93 5.09
CA ARG A 69 -1.52 10.12 4.15
C ARG A 69 -0.91 10.98 3.04
N ALA A 70 -1.68 11.91 2.48
CA ALA A 70 -1.21 12.83 1.45
C ALA A 70 -0.09 13.73 1.97
N ALA A 71 -0.22 14.26 3.19
CA ALA A 71 0.81 15.09 3.83
C ALA A 71 2.11 14.32 4.05
N THR A 72 2.03 13.05 4.51
CA THR A 72 3.22 12.20 4.67
C THR A 72 3.90 11.96 3.34
N LEU A 73 3.16 11.55 2.30
CA LEU A 73 3.71 11.31 0.96
C LEU A 73 4.33 12.57 0.36
N PHE A 74 3.69 13.73 0.55
CA PHE A 74 4.21 14.99 0.06
C PHE A 74 5.53 15.37 0.75
N LYS A 75 5.64 15.12 2.06
CA LYS A 75 6.89 15.36 2.81
C LYS A 75 8.03 14.45 2.31
N GLU A 76 7.74 13.18 2.06
CA GLU A 76 8.71 12.23 1.49
C GLU A 76 9.17 12.67 0.09
N LEU A 77 8.23 13.05 -0.78
CA LEU A 77 8.54 13.55 -2.12
C LEU A 77 9.41 14.82 -2.09
N GLN A 78 9.19 15.73 -1.15
CA GLN A 78 10.07 16.89 -1.00
C GLN A 78 11.51 16.48 -0.62
N GLY A 79 11.65 15.46 0.23
CA GLY A 79 12.95 14.87 0.57
C GLY A 79 13.68 14.35 -0.66
N PHE A 80 12.98 13.53 -1.48
CA PHE A 80 13.55 13.01 -2.72
C PHE A 80 13.92 14.11 -3.72
N ARG A 81 13.07 15.14 -3.89
CA ARG A 81 13.37 16.28 -4.77
C ARG A 81 14.62 17.04 -4.31
N LYS A 82 14.87 17.14 -3.00
CA LYS A 82 16.09 17.76 -2.48
C LYS A 82 17.33 16.92 -2.80
N GLN A 83 17.27 15.61 -2.53
CA GLN A 83 18.36 14.68 -2.84
C GLN A 83 18.70 14.67 -4.33
N LEU A 84 17.68 14.74 -5.20
CA LEU A 84 17.89 14.74 -6.64
C LEU A 84 18.63 16.01 -7.10
N ARG A 85 18.28 17.19 -6.57
CA ARG A 85 19.04 18.43 -6.84
C ARG A 85 20.47 18.37 -6.31
N GLU A 86 20.69 17.76 -5.15
CA GLU A 86 22.04 17.58 -4.59
C GLU A 86 22.87 16.64 -5.47
N ALA A 87 22.28 15.57 -5.98
CA ALA A 87 22.94 14.64 -6.92
C ALA A 87 23.25 15.31 -8.27
N GLU A 88 22.31 16.08 -8.82
CA GLU A 88 22.52 16.87 -10.05
C GLU A 88 23.64 17.92 -9.87
N ALA A 89 23.65 18.63 -8.74
CA ALA A 89 24.70 19.60 -8.43
C ALA A 89 26.08 18.93 -8.23
N ALA A 90 26.11 17.73 -7.62
CA ALA A 90 27.33 16.95 -7.49
C ALA A 90 27.83 16.39 -8.83
N GLN A 91 26.93 16.11 -9.77
CA GLN A 91 27.27 15.67 -11.13
C GLN A 91 27.70 16.83 -12.04
N ALA A 92 27.35 18.08 -11.69
CA ALA A 92 27.80 19.29 -12.39
C ALA A 92 29.28 19.64 -12.15
N VAL A 93 30.01 18.85 -11.35
CA VAL A 93 31.47 18.87 -11.39
C VAL A 93 31.90 18.56 -12.82
N PRO A 94 32.69 19.42 -13.49
CA PRO A 94 33.07 19.16 -14.87
C PRO A 94 33.73 17.79 -14.93
N GLN A 95 33.19 16.91 -15.79
CA GLN A 95 33.87 15.69 -16.20
C GLN A 95 35.34 16.04 -16.41
N PRO A 96 36.30 15.32 -15.80
CA PRO A 96 37.70 15.64 -16.01
C PRO A 96 37.96 15.55 -17.50
N GLN A 97 38.15 16.71 -18.14
CA GLN A 97 38.75 16.72 -19.46
C GLN A 97 40.08 15.99 -19.28
N PRO A 98 40.41 15.00 -20.13
CA PRO A 98 41.67 14.29 -20.01
C PRO A 98 42.80 15.32 -20.10
N LYS A 99 43.40 15.63 -18.94
CA LYS A 99 44.56 16.53 -18.84
C LYS A 99 45.66 15.91 -19.68
N GLY A 100 46.01 16.58 -20.78
CA GLY A 100 47.12 16.19 -21.65
C GLY A 100 46.76 15.79 -23.08
N MET A 101 45.48 15.84 -23.50
CA MET A 101 45.16 15.60 -24.91
C MET A 101 45.21 16.85 -25.79
N MET A 102 45.11 18.05 -25.21
CA MET A 102 45.22 19.30 -25.98
C MET A 102 46.60 19.44 -26.62
N GLY A 103 46.66 19.38 -27.95
CA GLY A 103 47.89 19.39 -28.74
C GLY A 103 48.58 18.02 -28.89
N HIS A 104 48.00 16.94 -28.37
CA HIS A 104 48.54 15.59 -28.51
C HIS A 104 48.13 14.99 -29.86
N ALA A 105 49.03 14.27 -30.55
CA ALA A 105 48.75 13.68 -31.86
C ALA A 105 47.53 12.73 -31.92
N LEU A 106 47.05 12.28 -30.75
CA LEU A 106 45.88 11.39 -30.61
C LEU A 106 44.57 12.15 -30.35
N GLU A 107 44.58 13.48 -30.21
CA GLU A 107 43.39 14.32 -29.98
C GLU A 107 42.39 14.22 -31.13
N VAL A 108 42.87 14.18 -32.36
CA VAL A 108 42.01 14.04 -33.55
C VAL A 108 41.31 12.68 -33.57
N LEU A 109 41.95 11.65 -33.01
CA LEU A 109 41.39 10.29 -32.94
C LEU A 109 40.34 10.16 -31.84
N SER A 110 40.46 10.89 -30.72
CA SER A 110 39.43 10.87 -29.66
C SER A 110 38.13 11.56 -30.09
N LEU A 111 38.19 12.48 -31.05
CA LEU A 111 37.02 13.13 -31.65
C LEU A 111 36.27 12.24 -32.67
N HIS A 112 36.88 11.16 -33.14
CA HIS A 112 36.32 10.30 -34.17
C HIS A 112 36.39 8.81 -33.78
N PRO A 113 35.38 8.30 -33.05
CA PRO A 113 35.37 6.93 -32.51
C PRO A 113 35.59 5.85 -33.58
N ARG A 114 35.05 6.05 -34.79
CA ARG A 114 35.22 5.11 -35.91
C ARG A 114 36.64 5.07 -36.46
N LEU A 115 37.35 6.20 -36.46
CA LEU A 115 38.74 6.27 -36.89
C LEU A 115 39.66 5.64 -35.85
N PHE A 116 39.37 5.85 -34.56
CA PHE A 116 40.08 5.19 -33.47
C PHE A 116 39.99 3.66 -33.59
N GLU A 117 38.78 3.11 -33.71
CA GLU A 117 38.56 1.67 -33.89
C GLU A 117 39.29 1.11 -35.13
N PHE A 118 39.24 1.84 -36.24
CA PHE A 118 39.93 1.42 -37.47
C PHE A 118 41.47 1.38 -37.32
N VAL A 119 42.05 2.42 -36.71
CA VAL A 119 43.49 2.49 -36.44
C VAL A 119 43.90 1.42 -35.43
N PHE A 120 43.12 1.25 -34.36
CA PHE A 120 43.35 0.23 -33.34
C PHE A 120 43.31 -1.18 -33.93
N ALA A 121 42.30 -1.49 -34.76
CA ALA A 121 42.21 -2.78 -35.46
C ALA A 121 43.43 -3.03 -36.36
N LYS A 122 43.91 -2.02 -37.09
CA LYS A 122 45.13 -2.15 -37.92
C LYS A 122 46.40 -2.35 -37.10
N VAL A 123 46.56 -1.66 -35.97
CA VAL A 123 47.72 -1.79 -35.09
C VAL A 123 47.71 -3.15 -34.40
N SER A 124 46.57 -3.59 -33.89
CA SER A 124 46.37 -4.91 -33.28
C SER A 124 46.61 -6.05 -34.28
N ALA A 125 46.16 -5.91 -35.54
CA ALA A 125 46.42 -6.88 -36.60
C ALA A 125 47.87 -6.91 -37.10
N LYS A 126 48.67 -5.85 -36.86
CA LYS A 126 50.12 -5.82 -37.10
C LYS A 126 50.90 -6.40 -35.93
N HIS A 127 50.45 -6.18 -34.69
CA HIS A 127 51.06 -6.78 -33.50
C HIS A 127 50.84 -8.30 -33.48
N SER A 128 49.64 -8.78 -33.81
CA SER A 128 49.37 -10.23 -33.91
C SER A 128 50.21 -10.92 -34.98
N ARG A 129 50.50 -10.24 -36.10
CA ARG A 129 51.39 -10.76 -37.15
C ARG A 129 52.86 -10.77 -36.77
N LYS A 130 53.31 -9.91 -35.84
CA LYS A 130 54.69 -9.95 -35.33
C LYS A 130 54.91 -11.07 -34.32
N CYS A 131 53.88 -11.44 -33.55
CA CYS A 131 53.95 -12.55 -32.59
C CYS A 131 53.80 -13.95 -33.23
N LEU A 132 53.59 -14.04 -34.55
CA LEU A 132 53.50 -15.28 -35.33
C LEU A 132 54.66 -15.39 -36.34
N SER A 133 55.88 -15.05 -35.90
CA SER A 133 57.10 -15.44 -36.61
C SER A 133 57.72 -16.62 -35.85
N PRO A 134 57.64 -17.86 -36.34
CA PRO A 134 58.40 -18.97 -35.78
C PRO A 134 59.79 -18.97 -36.40
N ILE A 135 60.81 -18.56 -35.63
CA ILE A 135 62.16 -19.13 -35.64
C ILE A 135 62.65 -19.12 -34.20
#